data_AF-A0A956C324-F1
#
_entry.id   AF-A0A956C324-F1
#
_cell.length_a   1.000
_cell.length_b   1.000
_cell.length_c   1.000
_cell.angle_alpha   90.00
_cell.angle_beta   90.00
_cell.angle_gamma   90.00
#
_symmetry.space_group_name_H-M   'P 1'
#
loop_
_entity.id
_entity.type
_entity.pdbx_description
1 polymer ?
#
loop_
_entity_poly.entity_id
_entity_poly.type
_entity_poly.pdbx_seq_one_letter_code
_entity_poly.pdbx_strand_id
1 'polypeptide(L)'
;MSRRGALALSLAIVAVSAMPACDGELHFDVTPEGSLDASSADAADAVADGGSAGACVDDAPCAALGSRCDRPTGLCVACLGDAECRDPARPRCDVTRGVCVACVDASDCGPRAACEPTTHRCVGTCAEGMERCDGAGFVCDEHAGRCVECTRSAHCVGSPNGDRCDAVLGACVACAGNATCPREAPICDRRSGRCVGCVSSAECPRGQACDPAALVCRALSL
;
A
#
# COMPACT_ATOMS: atom_id res chain seq x y z
N MET A 1 -18.74 -29.19 55.48
CA MET A 1 -17.79 -30.33 55.48
C MET A 1 -17.02 -30.27 54.15
N SER A 2 -16.14 -29.29 53.94
CA SER A 2 -14.69 -29.36 54.19
C SER A 2 -14.03 -30.65 53.68
N ARG A 3 -13.56 -30.65 52.42
CA ARG A 3 -12.43 -31.47 51.97
C ARG A 3 -11.55 -30.70 50.99
N ARG A 4 -10.26 -30.81 51.30
CA ARG A 4 -9.08 -30.14 50.75
C ARG A 4 -8.85 -30.48 49.28
N GLY A 5 -8.36 -29.50 48.53
CA GLY A 5 -7.81 -29.69 47.19
C GLY A 5 -6.77 -28.61 46.90
N ALA A 6 -5.60 -28.74 47.53
CA ALA A 6 -4.41 -28.01 47.11
C ALA A 6 -3.99 -28.56 45.74
N LEU A 7 -4.02 -27.72 44.71
CA LEU A 7 -3.52 -28.07 43.39
C LEU A 7 -2.49 -27.03 42.95
N ALA A 8 -1.33 -27.59 42.65
CA ALA A 8 -0.03 -26.98 42.55
C ALA A 8 0.06 -25.89 41.48
N LEU A 9 0.76 -24.81 41.84
CA LEU A 9 1.18 -23.73 40.99
C LEU A 9 2.30 -24.24 40.07
N SER A 10 1.95 -24.78 38.91
CA SER A 10 2.90 -25.23 37.89
C SER A 10 3.51 -24.03 37.17
N LEU A 11 4.65 -23.54 37.68
CA LEU A 11 5.54 -22.62 36.95
C LEU A 11 6.10 -23.35 35.72
N ALA A 12 5.54 -23.07 34.54
CA ALA A 12 6.15 -23.46 33.28
C ALA A 12 7.23 -22.44 32.92
N ILE A 13 8.49 -22.79 33.19
CA ILE A 13 9.68 -22.07 32.73
C ILE A 13 9.77 -22.32 31.22
N VAL A 14 9.38 -21.34 30.40
CA VAL A 14 9.66 -21.38 28.96
C VAL A 14 11.13 -21.01 28.77
N ALA A 15 11.94 -22.03 28.52
CA ALA A 15 13.33 -21.89 28.13
C ALA A 15 13.42 -21.14 26.80
N VAL A 16 13.95 -19.91 26.84
CA VAL A 16 14.34 -19.15 25.66
C VAL A 16 15.60 -19.82 25.12
N SER A 17 15.45 -20.67 24.11
CA SER A 17 16.55 -21.20 23.33
C SER A 17 17.08 -20.09 22.42
N ALA A 18 18.23 -19.53 22.82
CA ALA A 18 19.04 -18.63 22.03
C ALA A 18 19.39 -19.25 20.67
N MET A 19 19.12 -18.51 19.60
CA MET A 19 19.64 -18.87 18.27
C MET A 19 21.12 -18.50 18.18
N PRO A 20 21.94 -19.32 17.52
CA PRO A 20 23.37 -19.09 17.42
C PRO A 20 23.66 -17.83 16.61
N ALA A 21 24.42 -16.92 17.22
CA ALA A 21 25.08 -15.84 16.52
C ALA A 21 26.00 -16.44 15.45
N CYS A 22 25.83 -16.01 14.20
CA CYS A 22 26.81 -16.26 13.15
C CYS A 22 27.98 -15.31 13.39
N ASP A 23 28.98 -15.74 14.18
CA ASP A 23 30.30 -15.12 14.24
C ASP A 23 31.06 -15.43 12.95
N GLY A 24 30.97 -14.52 11.99
CA GLY A 24 31.79 -14.49 10.79
C GLY A 24 32.85 -13.40 10.92
N GLU A 25 33.99 -13.72 11.52
CA GLU A 25 35.18 -12.86 11.52
C GLU A 25 35.81 -12.89 10.12
N LEU A 26 35.56 -11.85 9.31
CA LEU A 26 36.24 -11.67 8.03
C LEU A 26 37.52 -10.88 8.25
N HIS A 27 38.60 -11.62 8.46
CA HIS A 27 39.97 -11.15 8.47
C HIS A 27 40.38 -10.76 7.04
N PHE A 28 40.57 -9.46 6.78
CA PHE A 28 41.19 -8.97 5.55
C PHE A 28 42.68 -8.79 5.80
N ASP A 29 43.48 -9.64 5.15
CA ASP A 29 44.93 -9.56 5.08
C ASP A 29 45.34 -8.23 4.41
N VAL A 30 45.80 -7.26 5.21
CA VAL A 30 46.41 -6.03 4.71
C VAL A 30 47.87 -6.36 4.36
N THR A 31 48.17 -6.42 3.06
CA THR A 31 49.56 -6.44 2.59
C THR A 31 50.23 -5.10 2.94
N PRO A 32 51.39 -5.09 3.61
CA PRO A 32 52.13 -3.87 3.86
C PRO A 32 52.89 -3.45 2.59
N GLU A 33 53.35 -2.20 2.61
CA GLU A 33 54.33 -1.57 1.71
C GLU A 33 53.75 -0.78 0.52
N GLY A 34 53.63 0.54 0.72
CA GLY A 34 53.35 1.51 -0.33
C GLY A 34 53.21 2.94 0.20
N SER A 35 54.22 3.46 0.90
CA SER A 35 54.32 4.86 1.31
C SER A 35 54.45 5.79 0.10
N LEU A 36 53.55 6.76 -0.03
CA LEU A 36 53.79 8.05 -0.71
C LEU A 36 52.94 9.14 -0.03
N ASP A 37 53.60 9.95 0.80
CA ASP A 37 53.12 11.27 1.23
C ASP A 37 53.16 12.25 0.06
N ALA A 38 52.05 12.95 -0.21
CA ALA A 38 52.07 14.27 -0.83
C ALA A 38 50.76 15.02 -0.54
N SER A 39 50.87 16.07 0.27
CA SER A 39 49.86 17.10 0.42
C SER A 39 49.83 17.97 -0.84
N SER A 40 48.65 18.16 -1.44
CA SER A 40 48.26 19.46 -2.04
C SER A 40 46.82 19.41 -2.54
N ALA A 41 45.99 20.25 -1.91
CA ALA A 41 45.09 21.23 -2.54
C ALA A 41 44.28 20.81 -3.78
N ASP A 42 42.95 20.85 -3.58
CA ASP A 42 41.97 21.40 -4.52
C ASP A 42 41.83 20.74 -5.90
N ALA A 43 40.96 19.73 -5.98
CA ALA A 43 39.84 19.68 -6.93
C ALA A 43 39.00 18.42 -6.63
N ALA A 44 38.00 18.53 -5.76
CA ALA A 44 36.93 17.55 -5.75
C ALA A 44 36.00 17.85 -6.94
N ASP A 45 36.44 17.42 -8.11
CA ASP A 45 35.55 17.03 -9.19
C ASP A 45 34.77 15.80 -8.68
N ALA A 46 33.59 16.06 -8.11
CA ALA A 46 32.72 15.01 -7.62
C ALA A 46 31.95 14.41 -8.80
N VAL A 47 32.61 13.58 -9.60
CA VAL A 47 31.91 12.50 -10.30
C VAL A 47 31.62 11.42 -9.27
N ALA A 48 30.47 11.53 -8.61
CA ALA A 48 29.92 10.44 -7.83
C ALA A 48 29.20 9.46 -8.79
N ASP A 49 29.96 8.52 -9.33
CA ASP A 49 29.39 7.24 -9.79
C ASP A 49 29.57 6.23 -8.65
N GLY A 50 28.46 5.89 -7.99
CA GLY A 50 28.46 5.06 -6.79
C GLY A 50 27.22 5.34 -5.95
N GLY A 51 26.08 4.80 -6.40
CA GLY A 51 24.77 4.93 -5.77
C GLY A 51 24.78 4.58 -4.28
N SER A 52 24.93 5.60 -3.46
CA SER A 52 24.18 5.65 -2.21
C SER A 52 22.74 5.95 -2.63
N ALA A 53 21.75 5.21 -2.14
CA ALA A 53 20.37 5.69 -2.10
C ALA A 53 20.37 6.93 -1.18
N GLY A 54 20.83 8.05 -1.74
CA GLY A 54 21.37 9.17 -0.99
C GLY A 54 20.25 9.91 -0.31
N ALA A 55 20.29 9.91 1.02
CA ALA A 55 19.46 10.80 1.80
C ALA A 55 19.64 12.24 1.27
N CYS A 56 18.55 12.90 0.94
CA CYS A 56 18.58 14.29 0.52
C CYS A 56 18.91 15.19 1.73
N VAL A 57 19.64 16.27 1.49
CA VAL A 57 19.89 17.33 2.49
C VAL A 57 19.26 18.67 2.10
N ASP A 58 18.94 18.82 0.82
CA ASP A 58 18.20 19.92 0.22
C ASP A 58 17.34 19.41 -0.95
N ASP A 59 16.60 20.32 -1.61
CA ASP A 59 15.68 19.97 -2.69
C ASP A 59 16.38 19.68 -4.03
N ALA A 60 17.66 20.00 -4.20
CA ALA A 60 18.38 19.84 -5.47
C ALA A 60 18.36 18.39 -6.01
N PRO A 61 18.64 17.34 -5.21
CA PRO A 61 18.54 15.96 -5.67
C PRO A 61 17.09 15.52 -5.93
N CYS A 62 16.09 16.17 -5.32
CA CYS A 62 14.68 15.81 -5.46
C CYS A 62 13.97 16.56 -6.62
N ALA A 63 14.56 17.66 -7.10
CA ALA A 63 13.94 18.54 -8.09
C ALA A 63 13.66 17.85 -9.44
N ALA A 64 14.52 16.92 -9.84
CA ALA A 64 14.35 16.15 -11.08
C ALA A 64 13.06 15.30 -11.09
N LEU A 65 12.54 14.95 -9.91
CA LEU A 65 11.31 14.18 -9.71
C LEU A 65 10.11 15.09 -9.32
N GLY A 66 10.29 16.41 -9.35
CA GLY A 66 9.29 17.37 -8.87
C GLY A 66 9.01 17.30 -7.36
N SER A 67 9.86 16.59 -6.60
CA SER A 67 9.70 16.29 -5.17
C SER A 67 10.46 17.29 -4.29
N ARG A 68 10.33 17.17 -2.97
CA ARG A 68 11.02 17.97 -1.95
C ARG A 68 11.76 17.07 -0.97
N CYS A 69 12.79 17.63 -0.35
CA CYS A 69 13.55 16.91 0.64
C CYS A 69 12.95 17.04 2.03
N ASP A 70 12.47 15.91 2.57
CA ASP A 70 12.14 15.80 3.99
C ASP A 70 13.43 15.61 4.79
N ARG A 71 14.05 16.72 5.21
CA ARG A 71 15.35 16.71 5.92
C ARG A 71 15.39 15.80 7.14
N PRO A 72 14.34 15.70 7.99
CA PRO A 72 14.28 14.73 9.08
C PRO A 72 14.51 13.27 8.66
N THR A 73 13.94 12.84 7.54
CA THR A 73 14.05 11.45 7.06
C THR A 73 15.13 11.27 5.99
N GLY A 74 15.59 12.37 5.38
CA GLY A 74 16.46 12.37 4.21
C GLY A 74 15.77 11.83 2.96
N LEU A 75 14.44 11.77 2.91
CA LEU A 75 13.73 11.21 1.76
C LEU A 75 13.17 12.29 0.85
N CYS A 76 13.23 12.04 -0.46
CA CYS A 76 12.48 12.85 -1.43
C CYS A 76 11.00 12.48 -1.37
N VAL A 77 10.18 13.40 -0.88
CA VAL A 77 8.72 13.29 -0.76
C VAL A 77 8.01 14.18 -1.77
N ALA A 78 6.79 13.83 -2.16
CA ALA A 78 6.05 14.63 -3.15
C ALA A 78 5.66 16.01 -2.59
N CYS A 79 5.43 16.11 -1.28
CA CYS A 79 5.02 17.34 -0.62
C CYS A 79 5.50 17.41 0.84
N LEU A 80 5.67 18.64 1.33
CA LEU A 80 5.84 18.96 2.75
C LEU A 80 4.70 19.84 3.28
N GLY A 81 3.89 20.39 2.36
CA GLY A 81 2.65 21.08 2.63
C GLY A 81 1.75 21.12 1.37
N ASP A 82 0.57 21.71 1.52
CA ASP A 82 -0.45 21.74 0.46
C ASP A 82 0.00 22.56 -0.77
N ALA A 83 0.88 23.55 -0.60
CA ALA A 83 1.32 24.44 -1.68
C ALA A 83 2.11 23.70 -2.78
N GLU A 84 2.72 22.57 -2.44
CA GLU A 84 3.43 21.71 -3.39
C GLU A 84 2.47 20.84 -4.22
N CYS A 85 1.25 20.63 -3.75
CA CYS A 85 0.25 19.77 -4.36
C CYS A 85 -0.59 20.51 -5.43
N ARG A 86 -0.02 20.63 -6.64
CA ARG A 86 -0.62 21.40 -7.76
C ARG A 86 -1.72 20.65 -8.53
N ASP A 87 -1.86 19.35 -8.30
CA ASP A 87 -2.91 18.55 -8.92
C ASP A 87 -4.26 18.90 -8.25
N PRO A 88 -5.23 19.47 -8.99
CA PRO A 88 -6.53 19.83 -8.41
C PRO A 88 -7.30 18.61 -7.87
N ALA A 89 -7.00 17.39 -8.32
CA ALA A 89 -7.60 16.18 -7.78
C ALA A 89 -6.95 15.73 -6.46
N ARG A 90 -5.76 16.24 -6.12
CA ARG A 90 -4.99 15.90 -4.92
C ARG A 90 -4.32 17.15 -4.34
N PRO A 91 -5.08 18.13 -3.83
CA PRO A 91 -4.55 19.43 -3.41
C PRO A 91 -3.95 19.43 -2.00
N ARG A 92 -4.07 18.33 -1.24
CA ARG A 92 -3.65 18.26 0.16
C ARG A 92 -2.39 17.44 0.33
N CYS A 93 -1.53 17.84 1.25
CA CYS A 93 -0.36 17.06 1.62
C CYS A 93 -0.61 16.24 2.87
N ASP A 94 -0.54 14.93 2.75
CA ASP A 94 -0.34 14.06 3.91
C ASP A 94 1.13 14.11 4.31
N VAL A 95 1.45 15.02 5.23
CA VAL A 95 2.81 15.24 5.74
C VAL A 95 3.40 14.01 6.43
N THR A 96 2.57 13.07 6.89
CA THR A 96 3.06 11.83 7.53
C THR A 96 3.59 10.86 6.49
N ARG A 97 2.95 10.84 5.31
CA ARG A 97 3.31 9.95 4.19
C ARG A 97 4.14 10.65 3.10
N GLY A 98 4.23 11.98 3.14
CA GLY A 98 4.92 12.79 2.14
C GLY A 98 4.28 12.73 0.75
N VAL A 99 2.96 12.53 0.67
CA VAL A 99 2.23 12.37 -0.59
C VAL A 99 1.05 13.31 -0.72
N CYS A 100 0.81 13.79 -1.94
CA CYS A 100 -0.38 14.57 -2.26
C CYS A 100 -1.61 13.67 -2.35
N VAL A 101 -2.67 14.05 -1.65
CA VAL A 101 -3.93 13.33 -1.51
C VAL A 101 -5.13 14.27 -1.72
N ALA A 102 -6.32 13.69 -1.88
CA ALA A 102 -7.52 14.51 -2.06
C ALA A 102 -7.97 15.19 -0.76
N CYS A 103 -7.73 14.54 0.39
CA CYS A 103 -8.10 15.04 1.71
C CYS A 103 -7.20 14.43 2.81
N VAL A 104 -7.03 15.16 3.91
CA VAL A 104 -6.46 14.64 5.16
C VAL A 104 -7.53 14.56 6.25
N ASP A 105 -8.53 15.43 6.20
CA ASP A 105 -9.69 15.39 7.10
C ASP A 105 -11.00 15.75 6.40
N ALA A 106 -12.11 15.71 7.15
CA ALA A 106 -13.44 15.95 6.61
C ALA A 106 -13.66 17.39 6.10
N SER A 107 -12.91 18.37 6.60
CA SER A 107 -13.03 19.77 6.18
C SER A 107 -12.45 20.05 4.79
N ASP A 108 -11.58 19.17 4.31
CA ASP A 108 -11.08 19.17 2.93
C ASP A 108 -12.12 18.71 1.91
N CYS A 109 -13.14 18.01 2.39
CA CYS A 109 -14.20 17.49 1.55
C CYS A 109 -15.37 18.48 1.48
N GLY A 110 -16.11 18.39 0.37
CA GLY A 110 -17.35 19.15 0.21
C GLY A 110 -18.40 18.78 1.27
N PRO A 111 -19.51 19.54 1.34
CA PRO A 111 -20.61 19.21 2.23
C PRO A 111 -21.06 17.77 1.98
N ARG A 112 -21.39 17.05 3.08
CA ARG A 112 -21.88 15.66 3.04
C ARG A 112 -20.85 14.68 2.47
N ALA A 113 -19.56 14.98 2.64
CA ALA A 113 -18.48 14.05 2.39
C ALA A 113 -17.52 14.03 3.58
N ALA A 114 -16.86 12.90 3.76
CA ALA A 114 -15.80 12.72 4.75
C ALA A 114 -14.57 12.14 4.08
N CYS A 115 -13.41 12.41 4.66
CA CYS A 115 -12.18 11.82 4.18
C CYS A 115 -12.07 10.37 4.64
N GLU A 116 -11.90 9.44 3.69
CA GLU A 116 -11.56 8.05 4.00
C GLU A 116 -10.10 7.96 4.45
N PRO A 117 -9.81 7.60 5.72
CA PRO A 117 -8.46 7.69 6.29
C PRO A 117 -7.43 6.74 5.64
N THR A 118 -7.87 5.70 4.95
CA THR A 118 -6.96 4.74 4.31
C THR A 118 -6.61 5.15 2.88
N THR A 119 -7.59 5.62 2.12
CA THR A 119 -7.43 5.95 0.70
C THR A 119 -7.20 7.45 0.46
N HIS A 120 -7.44 8.28 1.47
CA HIS A 120 -7.41 9.74 1.40
C HIS A 120 -8.23 10.32 0.25
N ARG A 121 -9.42 9.74 0.07
CA ARG A 121 -10.43 10.19 -0.90
C ARG A 121 -11.64 10.70 -0.15
N CYS A 122 -12.22 11.78 -0.66
CA CYS A 122 -13.53 12.23 -0.18
C CYS A 122 -14.58 11.22 -0.63
N VAL A 123 -15.27 10.63 0.34
CA VAL A 123 -16.40 9.74 0.10
C VAL A 123 -17.67 10.40 0.60
N GLY A 124 -18.77 10.22 -0.13
CA GLY A 124 -20.07 10.71 0.30
C GLY A 124 -20.45 10.09 1.65
N THR A 125 -20.97 10.91 2.55
CA THR A 125 -21.58 10.46 3.81
C THR A 125 -23.08 10.58 3.71
N CYS A 126 -23.76 9.64 4.33
CA CYS A 126 -25.21 9.66 4.46
C CYS A 126 -25.52 9.48 5.95
N ALA A 127 -25.85 10.58 6.61
CA ALA A 127 -26.34 10.57 7.98
C ALA A 127 -27.85 10.79 7.98
N GLU A 128 -28.52 10.36 9.05
CA GLU A 128 -29.97 10.45 9.22
C GLU A 128 -30.52 11.83 8.83
N GLY A 129 -31.57 11.85 8.01
CA GLY A 129 -32.23 13.08 7.55
C GLY A 129 -31.62 13.74 6.32
N MET A 130 -30.56 13.19 5.75
CA MET A 130 -29.97 13.64 4.49
C MET A 130 -30.59 12.88 3.30
N GLU A 131 -30.98 13.61 2.24
CA GLU A 131 -31.42 13.02 0.97
C GLU A 131 -30.36 12.04 0.44
N ARG A 132 -30.77 11.05 -0.36
CA ARG A 132 -29.96 9.89 -0.73
C ARG A 132 -28.64 10.31 -1.38
N CYS A 133 -27.64 9.43 -1.36
CA CYS A 133 -26.36 9.61 -2.06
C CYS A 133 -26.56 10.23 -3.45
N ASP A 134 -25.97 11.41 -3.69
CA ASP A 134 -26.27 12.27 -4.85
C ASP A 134 -25.78 11.68 -6.19
N GLY A 135 -25.07 10.55 -6.16
CA GLY A 135 -24.64 9.79 -7.33
C GLY A 135 -25.62 8.68 -7.70
N ALA A 136 -26.05 8.64 -8.96
CA ALA A 136 -26.81 7.50 -9.48
C ALA A 136 -26.04 6.19 -9.23
N GLY A 137 -26.70 5.20 -8.64
CA GLY A 137 -26.11 3.90 -8.32
C GLY A 137 -25.44 3.79 -6.95
N PHE A 138 -25.48 4.84 -6.11
CA PHE A 138 -24.99 4.76 -4.72
C PHE A 138 -26.14 4.61 -3.72
N VAL A 139 -25.90 3.80 -2.70
CA VAL A 139 -26.79 3.54 -1.56
C VAL A 139 -26.09 3.92 -0.26
N CYS A 140 -26.88 4.33 0.72
CA CYS A 140 -26.36 4.54 2.06
C CYS A 140 -26.11 3.21 2.78
N ASP A 141 -24.86 2.98 3.18
CA ASP A 141 -24.55 2.04 4.25
C ASP A 141 -24.83 2.73 5.59
N GLU A 142 -25.97 2.42 6.18
CA GLU A 142 -26.43 3.01 7.44
C GLU A 142 -25.54 2.61 8.63
N HIS A 143 -24.84 1.48 8.55
CA HIS A 143 -23.95 1.04 9.62
C HIS A 143 -22.64 1.84 9.61
N ALA A 144 -22.12 2.11 8.42
CA ALA A 144 -20.89 2.88 8.24
C ALA A 144 -21.13 4.40 8.14
N GLY A 145 -22.37 4.83 7.84
CA GLY A 145 -22.74 6.24 7.58
C GLY A 145 -22.20 6.77 6.25
N ARG A 146 -22.04 5.90 5.25
CA ARG A 146 -21.28 6.21 4.01
C ARG A 146 -22.04 5.80 2.76
N CYS A 147 -21.83 6.55 1.69
CA CYS A 147 -22.33 6.22 0.37
C CYS A 147 -21.43 5.19 -0.31
N VAL A 148 -21.99 4.02 -0.57
CA VAL A 148 -21.33 2.88 -1.23
C VAL A 148 -22.11 2.50 -2.50
N GLU A 149 -21.49 1.83 -3.47
CA GLU A 149 -22.19 1.37 -4.68
C GLU A 149 -23.27 0.34 -4.31
N CYS A 150 -23.00 -0.48 -3.30
CA CYS A 150 -23.93 -1.51 -2.87
C CYS A 150 -23.77 -1.88 -1.39
N THR A 151 -24.87 -2.34 -0.80
CA THR A 151 -24.90 -3.05 0.50
C THR A 151 -25.43 -4.48 0.33
N ARG A 152 -25.95 -4.80 -0.86
CA ARG A 152 -26.47 -6.11 -1.28
C ARG A 152 -26.44 -6.21 -2.80
N SER A 153 -26.33 -7.42 -3.33
CA SER A 153 -26.20 -7.65 -4.78
C SER A 153 -27.36 -7.12 -5.61
N ALA A 154 -28.55 -6.97 -5.02
CA ALA A 154 -29.70 -6.36 -5.72
C ALA A 154 -29.45 -4.92 -6.19
N HIS A 155 -28.48 -4.20 -5.60
CA HIS A 155 -28.11 -2.85 -6.03
C HIS A 155 -27.19 -2.85 -7.25
N CYS A 156 -26.58 -3.99 -7.57
CA CYS A 156 -25.60 -4.12 -8.66
C CYS A 156 -26.23 -4.56 -9.99
N VAL A 157 -27.56 -4.69 -10.07
CA VAL A 157 -28.24 -5.08 -11.30
C VAL A 157 -28.00 -4.02 -12.37
N GLY A 158 -27.30 -4.40 -13.44
CA GLY A 158 -26.92 -3.50 -14.53
C GLY A 158 -25.67 -2.67 -14.28
N SER A 159 -24.93 -2.90 -13.19
CA SER A 159 -23.61 -2.28 -12.99
C SER A 159 -22.61 -2.87 -14.00
N PRO A 160 -21.77 -2.03 -14.65
CA PRO A 160 -20.72 -2.51 -15.56
C PRO A 160 -19.60 -3.27 -14.81
N ASN A 161 -19.51 -3.12 -13.49
CA ASN A 161 -18.47 -3.75 -12.67
C ASN A 161 -18.84 -5.17 -12.23
N GLY A 162 -20.12 -5.52 -12.30
CA GLY A 162 -20.64 -6.85 -11.96
C GLY A 162 -21.99 -6.78 -11.24
N ASP A 163 -22.64 -7.92 -11.07
CA ASP A 163 -23.99 -8.05 -10.50
C ASP A 163 -23.99 -8.41 -9.00
N ARG A 164 -22.80 -8.51 -8.39
CA ARG A 164 -22.64 -8.90 -6.99
C ARG A 164 -22.11 -7.77 -6.16
N CYS A 165 -22.57 -7.71 -4.91
CA CYS A 165 -22.01 -6.78 -3.95
C CYS A 165 -20.92 -7.43 -3.11
N ASP A 166 -19.73 -6.82 -3.10
CA ASP A 166 -18.76 -7.06 -2.04
C ASP A 166 -19.06 -6.09 -0.90
N ALA A 167 -19.67 -6.61 0.17
CA ALA A 167 -20.07 -5.79 1.31
C ALA A 167 -18.88 -5.23 2.12
N VAL A 168 -17.67 -5.78 1.95
CA VAL A 168 -16.45 -5.25 2.58
C VAL A 168 -15.96 -4.04 1.81
N LEU A 169 -15.99 -4.10 0.48
CA LEU A 169 -15.59 -2.98 -0.38
C LEU A 169 -16.71 -1.95 -0.58
N GLY A 170 -17.98 -2.33 -0.37
CA GLY A 170 -19.15 -1.52 -0.73
C GLY A 170 -19.26 -1.31 -2.24
N ALA A 171 -18.71 -2.22 -3.04
CA ALA A 171 -18.58 -2.07 -4.49
C ALA A 171 -19.23 -3.24 -5.23
N CYS A 172 -19.76 -2.97 -6.41
CA CYS A 172 -20.23 -4.02 -7.29
C CYS A 172 -19.04 -4.69 -7.97
N VAL A 173 -19.00 -6.01 -7.90
CA VAL A 173 -17.90 -6.84 -8.35
C VAL A 173 -18.41 -7.95 -9.26
N ALA A 174 -17.58 -8.35 -10.23
CA ALA A 174 -17.89 -9.48 -11.11
C ALA A 174 -17.78 -10.81 -10.36
N CYS A 175 -16.96 -10.86 -9.30
CA CYS A 175 -16.80 -12.05 -8.49
C CYS A 175 -16.53 -11.71 -7.02
N ALA A 176 -17.09 -12.54 -6.14
CA ALA A 176 -16.73 -12.58 -4.72
C ALA A 176 -15.92 -13.84 -4.39
N GLY A 177 -15.44 -14.58 -5.40
CA GLY A 177 -14.69 -15.81 -5.26
C GLY A 177 -14.63 -16.60 -6.57
N ASN A 178 -13.65 -17.50 -6.69
CA ASN A 178 -13.33 -18.23 -7.93
C ASN A 178 -14.53 -19.02 -8.49
N ALA A 179 -15.43 -19.51 -7.63
CA ALA A 179 -16.60 -20.28 -8.05
C ALA A 179 -17.60 -19.49 -8.92
N THR A 180 -17.52 -18.16 -8.91
CA THR A 180 -18.39 -17.29 -9.74
C THR A 180 -17.75 -16.96 -11.08
N CYS A 181 -16.46 -17.27 -11.25
CA CYS A 181 -15.72 -16.88 -12.44
C CYS A 181 -15.89 -17.89 -13.59
N PRO A 182 -15.90 -17.39 -14.84
CA PRO A 182 -15.98 -18.25 -16.02
C PRO A 182 -14.67 -19.02 -16.21
N ARG A 183 -14.68 -20.08 -17.04
CA ARG A 183 -13.52 -20.97 -17.20
C ARG A 183 -12.33 -20.28 -17.86
N GLU A 184 -12.58 -19.26 -18.66
CA GLU A 184 -11.58 -18.47 -19.37
C GLU A 184 -10.79 -17.54 -18.44
N ALA A 185 -11.36 -17.19 -17.28
CA ALA A 185 -10.76 -16.33 -16.27
C ALA A 185 -11.13 -16.84 -14.86
N PRO A 186 -10.65 -18.02 -14.44
CA PRO A 186 -11.21 -18.76 -13.31
C PRO A 186 -10.84 -18.20 -11.93
N ILE A 187 -9.91 -17.24 -11.87
CA ILE A 187 -9.41 -16.68 -10.61
C ILE A 187 -10.13 -15.37 -10.33
N CYS A 188 -10.69 -15.24 -9.13
CA CYS A 188 -11.23 -13.98 -8.67
C CYS A 188 -10.14 -13.16 -7.97
N ASP A 189 -9.69 -12.08 -8.60
CA ASP A 189 -8.83 -11.12 -7.93
C ASP A 189 -9.64 -10.34 -6.90
N ARG A 190 -9.43 -10.66 -5.62
CA ARG A 190 -10.12 -10.01 -4.49
C ARG A 190 -9.79 -8.53 -4.34
N ARG A 191 -8.68 -8.05 -4.91
CA ARG A 191 -8.31 -6.62 -4.83
C ARG A 191 -9.12 -5.78 -5.80
N SER A 192 -9.39 -6.32 -7.00
CA SER A 192 -10.15 -5.61 -8.04
C SER A 192 -11.61 -6.06 -8.17
N GLY A 193 -12.00 -7.19 -7.57
CA GLY A 193 -13.34 -7.77 -7.72
C GLY A 193 -13.60 -8.35 -9.11
N ARG A 194 -12.55 -8.63 -9.88
CA ARG A 194 -12.63 -9.06 -11.28
C ARG A 194 -12.13 -10.49 -11.46
N CYS A 195 -12.75 -11.20 -12.41
CA CYS A 195 -12.27 -12.49 -12.86
C CYS A 195 -11.07 -12.30 -13.79
N VAL A 196 -9.97 -12.98 -13.48
CA VAL A 196 -8.69 -12.94 -14.20
C VAL A 196 -8.18 -14.36 -14.45
N GLY A 197 -7.18 -14.49 -15.32
CA GLY A 197 -6.56 -15.79 -15.60
C GLY A 197 -5.69 -16.27 -14.44
N CYS A 198 -5.00 -15.34 -13.77
CA CYS A 198 -4.13 -15.59 -12.63
C CYS A 198 -3.86 -14.29 -11.85
N VAL A 199 -3.53 -14.43 -10.57
CA VAL A 199 -2.90 -13.40 -9.72
C VAL A 199 -1.51 -13.82 -9.26
N SER A 200 -1.16 -15.10 -9.43
CA SER A 200 0.17 -15.62 -9.17
C SER A 200 0.57 -16.71 -10.17
N SER A 201 1.87 -16.90 -10.39
CA SER A 201 2.38 -17.94 -11.30
C SER A 201 2.09 -19.37 -10.82
N ALA A 202 1.72 -19.56 -9.55
CA ALA A 202 1.33 -20.87 -9.01
C ALA A 202 -0.03 -21.34 -9.55
N GLU A 203 -0.86 -20.43 -10.04
CA GLU A 203 -2.16 -20.73 -10.64
C GLU A 203 -2.03 -21.11 -12.12
N CYS A 204 -0.84 -20.96 -12.70
CA CYS A 204 -0.59 -21.27 -14.10
C CYS A 204 -0.10 -22.71 -14.30
N PRO A 205 -0.44 -23.34 -15.45
CA PRO A 205 0.14 -24.61 -15.86
C PRO A 205 1.66 -24.58 -15.90
N ARG A 206 2.29 -25.77 -15.80
CA ARG A 206 3.74 -25.90 -15.92
C ARG A 206 4.25 -25.29 -17.23
N GLY A 207 5.35 -24.53 -17.14
CA GLY A 207 5.95 -23.82 -18.28
C GLY A 207 5.30 -22.47 -18.57
N GLN A 208 4.35 -22.03 -17.75
CA GLN A 208 3.75 -20.69 -17.82
C GLN A 208 3.98 -19.92 -16.53
N ALA A 209 3.99 -18.59 -16.63
CA ALA A 209 3.98 -17.68 -15.50
C ALA A 209 2.85 -16.67 -15.66
N CYS A 210 2.41 -16.11 -14.54
CA CYS A 210 1.40 -15.07 -14.57
C CYS A 210 2.02 -13.76 -15.05
N ASP A 211 1.48 -13.17 -16.11
CA ASP A 211 1.84 -11.84 -16.53
C ASP A 211 1.24 -10.81 -15.54
N PRO A 212 2.06 -10.02 -14.81
CA PRO A 212 1.55 -9.11 -13.81
C PRO A 212 0.77 -7.91 -14.39
N ALA A 213 0.95 -7.59 -15.67
CA ALA A 213 0.23 -6.50 -16.33
C ALA A 213 -1.08 -6.99 -16.96
N ALA A 214 -1.06 -8.17 -17.56
CA ALA A 214 -2.22 -8.72 -18.28
C ALA A 214 -3.10 -9.66 -17.41
N LEU A 215 -2.60 -10.13 -16.26
CA LEU A 215 -3.25 -11.08 -15.35
C LEU A 215 -3.74 -12.35 -16.06
N VAL A 216 -2.91 -12.83 -17.00
CA VAL A 216 -3.12 -14.06 -17.77
C VAL A 216 -1.84 -14.90 -17.76
N CYS A 217 -2.00 -16.22 -17.81
CA CYS A 217 -0.86 -17.12 -17.90
C CYS A 217 -0.21 -17.05 -19.28
N ARG A 218 1.09 -16.77 -19.32
CA ARG A 218 1.90 -16.73 -20.54
C ARG A 218 3.04 -17.74 -20.46
N ALA A 219 3.39 -18.33 -21.60
CA ALA A 219 4.53 -19.22 -21.67
C ALA A 219 5.82 -18.50 -21.28
N LEU A 220 6.67 -19.17 -20.52
CA LEU A 220 8.03 -18.72 -20.27
C LEU A 220 8.84 -18.96 -21.56
N SER A 221 9.12 -17.89 -22.30
CA SER A 221 10.07 -17.95 -23.42
C SER A 221 11.48 -18.14 -22.84
N LEU A 222 12.05 -19.32 -23.05
CA LEU A 222 13.46 -19.65 -22.81
C LEU A 222 14.30 -19.29 -24.05
#